data_AF-K7A8S6-F1
#
_entry.id   AF-K7A8S6-F1
#
_cell.length_a   1.000
_cell.length_b   1.000
_cell.length_c   1.000
_cell.angle_alpha   90.00
_cell.angle_beta   90.00
_cell.angle_gamma   90.00
#
_symmetry.space_group_name_H-M   'P 1'
#
loop_
_entity.id
_entity.type
_entity.pdbx_description
1 polymer ?
#
loop_
_entity_poly.entity_id
_entity_poly.type
_entity_poly.pdbx_seq_one_letter_code
_entity_poly.pdbx_strand_id
1 'polypeptide(L)' 'MVSIATFVTFNSFAGTIEITVHPLDVDKNGLISIDEAKADNTLSAIFTELDVNQDGFLSHLELEVKTEDETN' A
#
# COMPACT_ATOMS: atom_id res chain seq x y z
N MET A 1 -43.62 -10.32 -22.04
CA MET A 1 -42.82 -10.68 -20.84
C MET A 1 -41.36 -10.48 -21.23
N VAL A 2 -40.77 -9.35 -20.86
CA VAL A 2 -39.35 -9.08 -21.14
C VAL A 2 -38.55 -9.75 -20.03
N SER A 3 -37.65 -10.66 -20.37
CA SER A 3 -36.74 -11.26 -19.40
C SER A 3 -35.39 -11.49 -20.07
N ILE A 4 -34.64 -10.40 -20.21
CA ILE A 4 -33.19 -10.49 -20.41
C ILE A 4 -32.54 -10.45 -19.04
N ALA A 5 -32.33 -11.63 -18.45
CA ALA A 5 -31.45 -11.75 -17.30
C ALA A 5 -30.00 -11.69 -17.81
N THR A 6 -29.45 -10.49 -17.93
CA THR A 6 -28.02 -10.28 -18.18
C THR A 6 -27.27 -10.61 -16.89
N PHE A 7 -26.99 -11.89 -16.66
CA PHE A 7 -26.04 -12.33 -15.65
C PHE A 7 -24.62 -12.04 -16.17
N VAL A 8 -24.16 -10.82 -15.95
CA VAL A 8 -22.74 -10.51 -16.03
C VAL A 8 -22.05 -11.16 -14.84
N THR A 9 -21.49 -12.35 -15.07
CA THR A 9 -20.59 -12.99 -14.12
C THR A 9 -19.36 -12.09 -13.98
N PHE A 10 -19.34 -11.30 -12.91
CA PHE A 10 -18.22 -10.44 -12.57
C PHE A 10 -17.13 -11.29 -11.91
N ASN A 11 -15.96 -11.23 -12.52
CA ASN A 11 -14.73 -11.90 -12.17
C ASN A 11 -14.34 -11.74 -10.70
N SER A 12 -13.90 -12.84 -10.08
CA SER A 12 -13.05 -12.78 -8.89
C SER A 12 -11.71 -13.43 -9.23
N PHE A 13 -10.87 -12.71 -9.97
CA PHE A 13 -9.45 -13.01 -10.09
C PHE A 13 -8.81 -12.64 -8.75
N ALA A 14 -8.80 -13.58 -7.81
CA ALA A 14 -7.99 -13.49 -6.62
C ALA A 14 -6.52 -13.76 -7.02
N GLY A 15 -5.87 -12.73 -7.56
CA GLY A 15 -4.43 -12.71 -7.74
C GLY A 15 -3.78 -12.53 -6.38
N THR A 16 -3.34 -13.63 -5.77
CA THR A 16 -2.34 -13.60 -4.70
C THR A 16 -1.01 -13.17 -5.33
N ILE A 17 -0.82 -11.86 -5.40
CA ILE A 17 0.49 -11.25 -5.62
C ILE A 17 1.19 -11.37 -4.26
N GLU A 18 2.32 -12.06 -4.21
CA GLU A 18 3.16 -12.08 -3.01
C GLU A 18 3.76 -10.70 -2.82
N ILE A 19 3.00 -9.85 -2.14
CA ILE A 19 3.43 -8.54 -1.69
C ILE A 19 4.11 -8.80 -0.35
N THR A 20 5.36 -8.40 -0.22
CA THR A 20 6.14 -8.47 1.02
C THR A 20 5.49 -7.54 2.04
N VAL A 21 4.45 -8.06 2.69
CA VAL A 21 3.55 -7.29 3.56
C VAL A 21 4.36 -6.73 4.72
N HIS A 22 4.51 -5.41 4.77
CA HIS A 22 4.94 -4.76 6.00
C HIS A 22 3.85 -4.95 7.06
N PRO A 23 4.20 -5.09 8.35
CA PRO A 23 3.21 -5.34 9.40
C PRO A 23 2.16 -4.23 9.55
N LEU A 24 2.39 -3.08 8.91
CA LEU A 24 1.53 -1.89 8.89
C LEU A 24 0.70 -1.76 7.61
N ASP A 25 1.01 -2.53 6.55
CA ASP A 25 0.24 -2.58 5.30
C ASP A 25 -0.99 -3.48 5.53
N VAL A 26 -2.09 -2.85 5.95
CA VAL A 26 -3.33 -3.51 6.37
C VAL A 26 -4.12 -3.99 5.15
N ASP A 27 -4.15 -3.18 4.10
CA ASP A 27 -4.82 -3.53 2.85
C ASP A 27 -3.99 -4.42 1.92
N LYS A 28 -2.70 -4.63 2.27
CA LYS A 28 -1.74 -5.50 1.58
C LYS A 28 -1.51 -5.06 0.15
N ASN A 29 -1.54 -3.76 -0.11
CA ASN A 29 -1.35 -3.21 -1.45
C ASN A 29 0.14 -2.96 -1.77
N GLY A 30 1.04 -3.09 -0.79
CA GLY A 30 2.49 -2.85 -0.93
C GLY A 30 2.94 -1.42 -0.65
N LEU A 31 2.01 -0.56 -0.20
CA LEU A 31 2.18 0.84 0.17
C LEU A 31 1.56 1.04 1.56
N ILE A 32 2.14 1.92 2.37
CA ILE A 32 1.54 2.33 3.65
C ILE A 32 0.85 3.67 3.44
N SER A 33 -0.46 3.69 3.50
CA SER A 33 -1.24 4.94 3.45
C SER A 33 -1.08 5.77 4.74
N ILE A 34 -1.43 7.05 4.68
CA ILE A 34 -1.48 7.92 5.87
C ILE A 34 -2.35 7.30 6.98
N ASP A 35 -3.47 6.66 6.66
CA ASP A 35 -4.36 6.11 7.68
C ASP A 35 -3.79 4.85 8.35
N GLU A 36 -3.01 4.06 7.61
CA GLU A 36 -2.24 2.94 8.15
C GLU A 36 -1.03 3.43 8.96
N ALA A 37 -0.33 4.45 8.45
CA ALA A 37 0.76 5.09 9.18
C ALA A 37 0.28 5.72 10.50
N LYS A 38 -0.94 6.28 10.54
CA LYS A 38 -1.57 6.79 11.78
C LYS A 38 -1.81 5.70 12.82
N ALA A 39 -1.86 4.42 12.44
CA ALA A 39 -1.93 3.32 13.40
C ALA A 39 -0.67 3.27 14.27
N ASP A 40 0.45 3.80 13.77
CA ASP A 40 1.70 3.94 14.51
C ASP A 40 2.09 5.41 14.72
N ASN A 41 2.15 5.85 15.98
CA ASN A 41 2.45 7.26 16.28
C ASN A 41 3.85 7.69 15.84
N THR A 42 4.82 6.77 15.83
CA THR A 42 6.20 7.07 15.42
C THR A 42 6.27 7.21 13.90
N LEU A 43 5.63 6.31 13.18
CA LEU A 43 5.60 6.31 11.72
C LEU A 43 4.81 7.49 11.19
N SER A 44 3.66 7.81 11.79
CA SER A 44 2.89 9.02 11.45
C SER A 44 3.70 10.32 11.62
N ALA A 45 4.62 10.38 12.58
CA ALA A 45 5.44 11.57 12.82
C ALA A 45 6.54 11.73 11.75
N ILE A 46 7.10 10.62 11.28
CA ILE A 46 8.13 10.61 10.22
C ILE A 46 7.53 10.38 8.82
N PHE A 47 6.21 10.24 8.70
CA PHE A 47 5.53 9.92 7.44
C PHE A 47 5.85 10.97 6.39
N THR A 48 5.67 12.24 6.72
CA THR A 48 6.00 13.37 5.84
C THR A 48 7.48 13.45 5.49
N GLU A 49 8.35 12.87 6.32
CA GLU A 49 9.79 12.85 6.11
C GLU A 49 10.22 11.69 5.21
N LEU A 50 9.42 10.61 5.16
CA LEU A 50 9.61 9.46 4.29
C LEU A 50 8.85 9.59 2.95
N ASP A 51 7.74 10.33 2.94
CA ASP A 51 6.90 10.62 1.77
C ASP A 51 7.57 11.72 0.93
N VAL A 52 8.66 11.35 0.28
CA VAL A 52 9.49 12.26 -0.53
C VAL A 52 8.69 12.78 -1.72
N ASN A 53 7.82 11.93 -2.28
CA ASN A 53 7.02 12.26 -3.44
C ASN A 53 5.73 13.05 -3.09
N GLN A 54 5.35 13.11 -1.80
CA GLN A 54 4.17 13.78 -1.26
C GLN A 54 2.85 13.30 -1.87
N ASP A 55 2.77 12.02 -2.23
CA ASP A 55 1.56 11.41 -2.78
C ASP A 55 0.58 10.94 -1.70
N GLY A 56 1.00 10.95 -0.42
CA GLY A 56 0.20 10.51 0.72
C GLY A 56 0.29 9.01 0.99
N PHE A 57 1.28 8.32 0.42
CA PHE A 57 1.58 6.91 0.63
C PHE A 57 3.10 6.73 0.80
N LEU A 58 3.49 5.73 1.58
CA LEU A 58 4.88 5.28 1.67
C LEU A 58 5.04 4.00 0.90
N SER A 59 5.80 4.06 -0.18
CA SER A 59 6.20 2.86 -0.90
C SER A 59 7.28 2.08 -0.16
N HIS A 60 7.42 0.79 -0.48
CA HIS A 60 8.54 -0.01 0.03
C HIS A 60 9.88 0.66 -0.27
N LEU A 61 10.01 1.31 -1.43
CA LEU A 61 11.22 2.03 -1.83
C LEU A 61 11.52 3.21 -0.89
N GLU A 62 10.51 3.94 -0.44
CA GLU A 62 10.66 5.05 0.50
C GLU A 62 10.99 4.58 1.93
N LEU A 63 10.49 3.41 2.32
CA LEU A 63 10.85 2.77 3.59
C LEU A 63 12.26 2.14 3.55
N GLU A 64 12.66 1.60 2.40
CA GLU A 64 13.95 0.94 2.17
C GLU A 64 15.09 1.95 1.97
N VAL A 65 14.82 3.10 1.35
CA VAL A 65 15.79 4.19 1.11
C VAL A 65 16.47 4.66 2.39
N LYS A 66 15.82 4.55 3.56
CA LYS A 66 16.44 4.97 4.83
C LYS A 66 17.57 4.03 5.30
N THR A 67 17.81 2.92 4.63
CA THR A 67 18.91 1.98 4.95
C THR A 67 20.05 1.94 3.93
N GLU A 68 19.96 2.68 2.82
CA GLU A 68 20.93 2.56 1.72
C GLU A 68 21.53 3.90 1.28
N ASP A 69 22.26 4.55 2.18
CA ASP A 69 23.15 5.67 1.85
C ASP A 69 24.60 5.36 2.28
N GLU A 70 25.07 4.12 2.15
CA GLU A 70 26.51 3.82 2.21
C GLU A 70 26.89 2.63 1.30
N THR A 71 27.10 2.86 0.00
CA THR A 71 28.22 2.21 -0.70
C THR A 71 28.85 3.16 -1.71
N ASN A 72 29.96 3.77 -1.28
CA ASN A 72 31.00 4.36 -2.11
C ASN A 72 31.90 3.27 -2.70
#